data_AF-A0A1F3MVQ1-F1
#
_entry.id   AF-A0A1F3MVQ1-F1
#
_cell.length_a   1.000
_cell.length_b   1.000
_cell.length_c   1.000
_cell.angle_alpha   90.00
_cell.angle_beta   90.00
_cell.angle_gamma   90.00
#
_symmetry.space_group_name_H-M   'P 1'
#
loop_
_entity.id
_entity.type
_entity.pdbx_description
1 polymer ?
#
loop_
_entity_poly.entity_id
_entity_poly.type
_entity_poly.pdbx_seq_one_letter_code
_entity_poly.pdbx_strand_id
1 'polypeptide(L)' 'MGMAEKTIKQALIMQPSDHMMRFNLARVYVEQGRKDLARDELQKVLLATSKGENNKEIYKSAQKRLAELK' A
#
# COMPACT_ATOMS: atom_id res chain seq x y z
N MET A 1 -5.09 14.03 9.50
CA MET A 1 -5.24 13.02 8.43
C MET A 1 -5.54 13.75 7.13
N GLY A 2 -4.77 13.52 6.06
CA GLY A 2 -5.02 14.13 4.75
C GLY A 2 -6.27 13.55 4.09
N MET A 3 -6.95 14.33 3.23
CA MET A 3 -8.17 13.89 2.53
C MET A 3 -7.95 12.58 1.75
N ALA A 4 -6.78 12.42 1.12
CA ALA A 4 -6.41 11.19 0.41
C ALA A 4 -6.40 9.95 1.31
N GLU A 5 -5.87 10.06 2.54
CA GLU A 5 -5.86 8.95 3.50
C GLU A 5 -7.29 8.54 3.87
N LYS A 6 -8.18 9.51 4.08
CA LYS A 6 -9.58 9.26 4.44
C LYS A 6 -10.33 8.56 3.31
N THR A 7 -10.21 9.06 2.08
CA THR A 7 -10.88 8.49 0.90
C THR A 7 -10.43 7.06 0.64
N ILE A 8 -9.11 6.79 0.72
CA ILE A 8 -8.56 5.46 0.50
C ILE A 8 -9.00 4.49 1.60
N LYS A 9 -9.02 4.92 2.86
CA LYS A 9 -9.54 4.10 3.97
C LYS A 9 -11.01 3.74 3.79
N GLN A 10 -11.85 4.66 3.32
CA GLN A 10 -13.25 4.35 3.02
C GLN A 10 -13.38 3.36 1.86
N ALA A 11 -12.56 3.49 0.81
CA ALA A 11 -12.53 2.52 -0.27
C ALA A 11 -12.13 1.11 0.23
N LEU A 12 -11.17 1.02 1.15
CA LEU A 12 -10.76 -0.25 1.77
C LEU A 12 -11.83 -0.86 2.69
N ILE A 13 -12.78 -0.08 3.19
CA ILE A 13 -13.95 -0.64 3.91
C ILE A 13 -14.87 -1.37 2.93
N MET A 14 -15.04 -0.83 1.72
CA MET A 14 -15.86 -1.46 0.67
C MET A 14 -15.14 -2.63 -0.02
N GLN A 15 -13.83 -2.51 -0.22
CA GLN A 15 -13.00 -3.53 -0.86
C GLN A 15 -11.72 -3.77 -0.05
N PRO A 16 -11.78 -4.54 1.05
CA PRO A 16 -10.64 -4.75 1.95
C PRO A 16 -9.48 -5.51 1.31
N SER A 17 -9.75 -6.22 0.21
CA SER A 17 -8.77 -7.00 -0.55
C SER A 17 -8.08 -6.22 -1.66
N ASP A 18 -8.44 -4.94 -1.87
CA ASP A 18 -7.85 -4.11 -2.92
C ASP A 18 -6.42 -3.67 -2.53
N HIS A 19 -5.44 -4.39 -3.07
CA HIS A 19 -4.02 -4.15 -2.84
C HIS A 19 -3.50 -2.93 -3.60
N MET A 20 -4.20 -2.44 -4.64
CA MET A 20 -3.90 -1.15 -5.25
C MET A 20 -4.21 -0.01 -4.28
N MET A 21 -5.35 -0.09 -3.58
CA MET A 21 -5.70 0.92 -2.57
C MET A 21 -4.75 0.91 -1.40
N ARG A 22 -4.30 -0.25 -0.93
CA ARG A 22 -3.26 -0.34 0.11
C ARG A 22 -1.92 0.25 -0.35
N PHE A 23 -1.52 0.02 -1.60
CA PHE A 23 -0.31 0.63 -2.17
C PHE A 23 -0.43 2.16 -2.24
N ASN A 24 -1.58 2.69 -2.67
CA ASN A 24 -1.83 4.12 -2.69
C ASN A 24 -1.85 4.72 -1.27
N LEU A 25 -2.38 4.00 -0.28
CA LEU A 25 -2.35 4.42 1.12
C LEU A 25 -0.90 4.52 1.63
N ALA A 26 -0.07 3.53 1.32
CA ALA A 26 1.35 3.58 1.65
C ALA A 26 2.03 4.79 1.02
N ARG A 27 1.73 5.09 -0.25
CA ARG A 27 2.30 6.23 -0.96
C ARG A 27 1.93 7.56 -0.28
N VAL A 28 0.67 7.72 0.12
CA VAL A 28 0.21 8.87 0.91
C VAL A 28 0.94 8.97 2.25
N TYR A 29 1.17 7.85 2.93
CA TYR A 29 1.95 7.85 4.17
C TYR A 29 3.41 8.25 3.96
N VAL A 30 4.04 7.86 2.85
CA VAL A 30 5.40 8.33 2.49
C VAL A 30 5.41 9.86 2.31
N GLU A 31 4.45 10.41 1.57
CA GLU A 31 4.35 11.86 1.35
C GLU A 31 4.09 12.64 2.64
N GLN A 32 3.42 12.03 3.61
CA GLN A 32 3.22 12.59 4.96
C GLN A 32 4.42 12.39 5.90
N GLY A 33 5.51 11.77 5.45
CA GLY A 33 6.67 11.44 6.28
C GLY A 33 6.45 10.28 7.26
N ARG A 34 5.29 9.62 7.22
CA ARG A 34 4.89 8.51 8.10
C ARG A 34 5.41 7.19 7.56
N LYS A 35 6.74 7.06 7.49
CA LYS A 35 7.42 5.91 6.86
C LYS A 35 7.03 4.57 7.49
N ASP A 36 6.83 4.51 8.81
CA ASP A 36 6.48 3.26 9.50
C ASP A 36 5.14 2.70 9.03
N LEU A 37 4.13 3.56 8.88
CA LEU A 37 2.82 3.16 8.37
C LEU A 37 2.85 2.84 6.87
N ALA A 38 3.70 3.53 6.11
CA ALA A 38 3.92 3.19 4.72
C ALA A 38 4.51 1.78 4.58
N ARG A 39 5.50 1.42 5.42
CA ARG A 39 6.10 0.08 5.42
C ARG A 39 5.06 -0.99 5.74
N ASP A 40 4.24 -0.79 6.77
CA ASP A 40 3.19 -1.72 7.17
C ASP A 40 2.19 -2.00 6.03
N GLU A 41 1.69 -0.95 5.36
CA GLU A 41 0.77 -1.13 4.23
C GLU A 41 1.44 -1.80 3.02
N LEU A 42 2.71 -1.49 2.72
CA LEU A 42 3.46 -2.16 1.65
C LEU A 42 3.67 -3.64 1.94
N GLN A 43 3.96 -4.02 3.19
CA GLN A 43 4.09 -5.43 3.57
C GLN A 43 2.78 -6.19 3.36
N LYS A 44 1.63 -5.59 3.69
CA LYS A 44 0.31 -6.20 3.42
C LYS A 44 0.08 -6.40 1.93
N VAL A 45 0.47 -5.44 1.09
CA VAL A 45 0.41 -5.57 -0.38
C VAL A 45 1.28 -6.74 -0.85
N LEU A 46 2.50 -6.86 -0.37
CA LEU A 46 3.41 -7.94 -0.74
C LEU A 46 2.87 -9.31 -0.33
N LEU A 47 2.32 -9.43 0.88
CA LEU A 47 1.71 -10.68 1.37
C LEU A 47 0.49 -11.10 0.54
N ALA A 48 -0.35 -10.15 0.14
CA ALA A 48 -1.53 -10.43 -0.67
C ALA A 48 -1.16 -10.78 -2.12
N THR A 49 -0.22 -10.06 -2.72
CA THR A 49 0.18 -10.24 -4.13
C THR A 49 1.15 -11.38 -4.35
N SER A 50 1.97 -11.76 -3.36
CA SER A 50 2.84 -12.93 -3.44
C SER A 50 2.07 -14.25 -3.54
N LYS A 51 0.80 -14.28 -3.14
CA LYS A 51 -0.06 -15.47 -3.22
C LYS A 51 -0.90 -15.56 -4.50
N GLY A 52 -1.01 -14.46 -5.27
CA GLY A 52 -1.82 -14.40 -6.49
C GLY A 52 -0.98 -13.98 -7.69
N GLU A 53 -0.72 -14.90 -8.61
CA GLU A 53 0.18 -14.70 -9.76
C GLU A 53 -0.22 -13.55 -10.72
N ASN A 54 -1.43 -13.00 -10.60
CA ASN A 54 -1.95 -11.98 -11.52
C ASN A 54 -1.38 -10.57 -11.30
N ASN A 55 -0.79 -10.27 -10.14
CA ASN A 55 -0.43 -8.88 -9.77
C ASN A 55 1.07 -8.66 -9.53
N LYS A 56 1.91 -9.28 -10.37
CA LYS A 56 3.39 -9.18 -10.32
C LYS A 56 3.91 -7.74 -10.41
N GLU A 57 3.21 -6.85 -11.11
CA GLU A 57 3.55 -5.43 -11.26
C GLU A 57 3.47 -4.65 -9.93
N ILE A 58 2.37 -4.83 -9.20
CA ILE A 58 2.13 -4.19 -7.90
C ILE A 58 3.12 -4.74 -6.88
N TYR A 59 3.36 -6.06 -6.90
CA TYR A 59 4.34 -6.69 -6.03
C TYR A 59 5.73 -6.06 -6.19
N LYS A 60 6.23 -5.96 -7.42
CA LYS A 60 7.53 -5.32 -7.71
C LYS A 60 7.55 -3.86 -7.27
N SER A 61 6.48 -3.11 -7.55
CA SER A 61 6.36 -1.71 -7.17
C SER A 61 6.38 -1.53 -5.65
N ALA A 62 5.63 -2.36 -4.93
CA ALA A 62 5.58 -2.36 -3.48
C ALA A 62 6.93 -2.75 -2.87
N GLN A 63 7.60 -3.76 -3.43
CA GLN A 63 8.91 -4.22 -2.98
C GLN A 63 9.97 -3.14 -3.17
N LYS A 64 9.99 -2.48 -4.33
CA LYS A 64 10.90 -1.36 -4.61
C LYS A 64 10.68 -0.23 -3.61
N ARG A 65 9.43 0.19 -3.41
CA ARG A 65 9.08 1.27 -2.49
C ARG A 65 9.49 0.94 -1.05
N LEU A 66 9.28 -0.31 -0.63
CA LEU A 66 9.67 -0.77 0.70
C LEU A 66 11.19 -0.71 0.89
N ALA A 67 11.96 -1.03 -0.14
CA ALA A 67 13.42 -0.92 -0.13
C ALA A 67 13.90 0.55 -0.10
N GLU A 68 13.23 1.46 -0.80
CA GLU A 68 13.50 2.91 -0.76
C GLU A 68 13.19 3.54 0.60
N LEU A 69 12.33 2.89 1.39
CA LEU A 69 12.00 3.33 2.74
C LEU A 69 13.00 2.84 3.79
N LYS A 70 14.00 2.02 3.46
CA LYS A 70 15.04 1.59 4.43
C LYS A 70 15.88 2.75 4.96
#